data_AF-A0AAW6Y149-F1
#
_entry.id   AF-A0AAW6Y149-F1
#
_cell.length_a   1.000
_cell.length_b   1.000
_cell.length_c   1.000
_cell.angle_alpha   90.00
_cell.angle_beta   90.00
_cell.angle_gamma   90.00
#
_symmetry.space_group_name_H-M   'P 1'
#
loop_
_entity.id
_entity.type
_entity.pdbx_description
1 polymer ?
#
loop_
_entity_poly.entity_id
_entity_poly.type
_entity_poly.pdbx_seq_one_letter_code
_entity_poly.pdbx_strand_id
1 'polypeptide(L)' 'SKTVGLAVPNMAKIGLGNIPRPQALKTVPAEENPSGYATKLQEVSLGKDTMTGHWEIMGLNITEPFDTFWNGFPEDIIT' A
#
# COMPACT_ATOMS: atom_id res chain seq x y z
N SER A 1 -9.21 10.20 -25.60
CA SER A 1 -9.53 9.89 -24.19
C SER A 1 -9.08 11.06 -23.33
N LYS A 2 -9.91 11.57 -22.42
CA LYS A 2 -9.55 12.69 -21.53
C LYS A 2 -8.69 12.14 -20.41
N THR A 3 -7.42 12.52 -20.34
CA THR A 3 -6.51 12.09 -19.27
C THR A 3 -6.98 12.73 -17.96
N VAL A 4 -7.57 11.94 -17.06
CA VAL A 4 -7.93 12.39 -15.72
C VAL A 4 -6.72 12.17 -14.81
N GLY A 5 -6.20 13.25 -14.23
CA GLY A 5 -5.15 13.20 -13.22
C GLY A 5 -5.71 12.86 -11.84
N LEU A 6 -4.89 12.24 -10.98
CA LEU A 6 -5.22 12.10 -9.56
C LEU A 6 -5.09 13.48 -8.90
N ALA A 7 -6.21 14.04 -8.43
CA ALA A 7 -6.27 15.32 -7.74
C ALA A 7 -6.51 15.11 -6.23
N VAL A 8 -5.44 15.17 -5.44
CA VAL A 8 -5.46 14.91 -3.99
C VAL A 8 -4.74 16.03 -3.22
N PRO A 9 -5.21 17.29 -3.32
CA PRO A 9 -4.47 18.45 -2.80
C PRO A 9 -4.19 18.38 -1.31
N ASN A 10 -5.10 17.80 -0.52
CA ASN A 10 -4.90 17.67 0.93
C ASN A 10 -3.76 16.71 1.28
N MET A 11 -3.67 15.55 0.60
CA MET A 11 -2.56 14.62 0.79
C MET A 11 -1.25 15.15 0.21
N ALA A 12 -1.31 15.87 -0.91
CA ALA A 12 -0.16 16.58 -1.46
C ALA A 12 0.39 17.57 -0.42
N LYS A 13 -0.48 18.34 0.24
CA LYS A 13 -0.09 19.30 1.29
C LYS A 13 0.54 18.64 2.51
N ILE A 14 0.09 17.43 2.87
CA ILE A 14 0.73 16.64 3.94
C ILE A 14 2.14 16.16 3.52
N GLY A 15 2.35 15.84 2.24
CA GLY A 15 3.65 15.42 1.72
C GLY A 15 3.62 14.17 0.81
N LEU A 16 2.46 13.74 0.29
CA LEU A 16 2.35 12.57 -0.59
C LEU A 16 3.27 12.65 -1.83
N GLY A 17 3.43 13.84 -2.39
CA GLY A 17 4.34 14.11 -3.51
C GLY A 17 5.82 13.97 -3.14
N ASN A 18 6.17 14.10 -1.86
CA ASN A 18 7.53 14.10 -1.34
C ASN A 18 8.06 12.69 -1.03
N ILE A 19 7.20 11.67 -0.97
CA ILE A 19 7.61 10.29 -0.68
C ILE A 19 8.63 9.80 -1.73
N PRO A 20 9.79 9.25 -1.34
CA PRO A 20 10.86 8.85 -2.25
C PRO A 20 10.46 7.78 -3.27
N ARG A 21 10.68 8.08 -4.56
CA ARG A 21 10.35 7.21 -5.69
C ARG A 21 11.27 7.46 -6.89
N PRO A 22 11.53 6.45 -7.75
CA PRO A 22 12.37 6.63 -8.93
C PRO A 22 11.77 7.59 -9.97
N GLN A 23 10.45 7.61 -10.11
CA GLN A 23 9.72 8.57 -10.95
C GLN A 23 8.68 9.31 -10.12
N ALA A 24 8.60 10.63 -10.27
CA ALA A 24 7.62 11.45 -9.57
C ALA A 24 6.17 11.08 -9.94
N LEU A 25 5.23 11.30 -9.01
CA LEU A 25 3.81 11.13 -9.30
C LEU A 25 3.38 12.15 -10.35
N LYS A 26 2.80 11.66 -11.45
CA LYS A 26 2.48 12.45 -12.64
C LYS A 26 1.67 13.72 -12.36
N THR A 27 0.76 13.69 -11.38
CA THR A 27 -0.18 14.80 -11.09
C THR A 27 -0.20 15.20 -9.62
N VAL A 28 0.76 14.73 -8.82
CA VAL A 28 0.90 15.07 -7.40
C VAL A 28 2.32 15.61 -7.20
N PRO A 29 2.53 16.92 -7.35
CA PRO A 29 3.86 17.52 -7.22
C PRO A 29 4.38 17.40 -5.78
N ALA A 30 5.69 17.50 -5.60
CA ALA A 30 6.28 17.66 -4.27
C ALA A 30 5.86 19.01 -3.67
N GLU A 31 5.65 19.04 -2.36
CA GLU A 31 5.29 20.22 -1.59
C GLU A 31 6.54 20.76 -0.86
N GLU A 32 6.89 22.02 -1.10
CA GLU A 32 8.07 22.65 -0.50
C GLU A 32 7.91 22.88 1.01
N ASN A 33 6.70 23.17 1.47
CA ASN A 33 6.38 23.41 2.88
C ASN A 33 5.27 22.44 3.35
N PRO A 34 5.60 21.14 3.55
CA PRO A 34 4.61 20.12 3.87
C PRO A 34 4.07 20.31 5.30
N SER A 35 2.79 20.01 5.49
CA SER A 35 2.14 20.09 6.80
C SER A 35 2.36 18.84 7.67
N GLY A 36 3.13 17.86 7.19
CA GLY A 36 3.43 16.62 7.89
C GLY A 36 4.71 15.95 7.41
N TYR A 37 4.99 14.77 7.96
CA TYR A 37 6.10 13.91 7.57
C TYR A 37 5.59 12.76 6.71
N ALA A 38 6.33 12.40 5.67
CA ALA A 38 5.94 11.36 4.75
C ALA A 38 7.13 10.49 4.33
N THR A 39 6.89 9.18 4.27
CA THR A 39 7.81 8.18 3.70
C THR A 39 6.99 7.02 3.14
N LYS A 40 7.66 6.01 2.59
CA LYS A 40 7.07 4.72 2.24
C LYS A 40 7.57 3.65 3.21
N LEU A 41 6.76 2.63 3.42
CA LEU A 41 7.08 1.45 4.22
C LEU A 41 7.20 0.24 3.30
N GLN A 42 7.92 -0.78 3.75
CA GLN A 42 8.11 -2.04 3.04
C GLN A 42 7.62 -3.17 3.94
N GLU A 43 6.71 -3.99 3.42
CA GLU A 43 6.19 -5.17 4.10
C GLU A 43 7.29 -6.25 4.21
N VAL A 44 7.39 -6.89 5.37
CA VAL A 44 8.38 -7.94 5.71
C VAL A 44 7.74 -9.33 5.68
N SER A 45 6.48 -9.42 6.07
CA SER A 45 5.69 -10.65 6.06
C SER A 45 5.56 -11.21 4.65
N LEU A 46 5.29 -12.52 4.56
CA LEU A 46 5.21 -13.21 3.27
C LEU A 46 3.81 -13.14 2.63
N GLY A 47 2.80 -12.71 3.38
CA GLY A 47 1.45 -12.46 2.89
C GLY A 47 1.27 -11.03 2.38
N LYS A 48 0.30 -10.85 1.49
CA LYS A 48 -0.17 -9.53 1.00
C LYS A 48 -1.66 -9.33 1.21
N ASP A 49 -2.28 -10.20 2.00
CA ASP A 49 -3.67 -10.11 2.38
C ASP A 49 -3.87 -9.01 3.43
N THR A 50 -5.11 -8.58 3.59
CA THR A 50 -5.47 -7.50 4.53
C THR A 50 -5.07 -7.83 5.97
N MET A 51 -5.17 -9.10 6.40
CA MET A 51 -4.90 -9.48 7.78
C MET A 51 -3.41 -9.39 8.07
N THR A 52 -2.58 -10.00 7.23
CA THR A 52 -1.11 -9.93 7.31
C THR A 52 -0.63 -8.49 7.42
N GLY A 53 -1.07 -7.62 6.51
CA GLY A 53 -0.63 -6.22 6.52
C GLY A 53 -1.04 -5.48 7.80
N HIS A 54 -2.26 -5.68 8.30
CA HIS A 54 -2.69 -5.03 9.56
C HIS A 54 -1.94 -5.58 10.78
N TRP A 55 -1.67 -6.89 10.82
CA TRP A 55 -0.89 -7.51 11.89
C TRP A 55 0.55 -7.02 11.89
N GLU A 56 1.14 -6.81 10.71
CA GLU A 56 2.48 -6.24 10.60
C GLU A 56 2.54 -4.78 11.01
N ILE A 57 1.53 -3.97 10.66
CA ILE A 57 1.42 -2.59 11.16
C ILE A 57 1.38 -2.57 12.71
N MET A 58 0.81 -3.61 13.33
CA MET A 58 0.78 -3.78 14.80
C MET A 58 2.04 -4.46 15.38
N GLY A 59 3.03 -4.80 14.56
CA GLY A 59 4.35 -5.27 14.99
C GLY A 59 4.57 -6.80 14.92
N LEU A 60 3.70 -7.56 14.26
CA LEU A 60 3.89 -9.00 14.04
C LEU A 60 4.59 -9.28 12.71
N ASN A 61 5.43 -10.34 12.66
CA ASN A 61 6.01 -10.83 11.42
C ASN A 61 5.35 -12.16 11.03
N ILE A 62 4.59 -12.16 9.94
CA ILE A 62 3.84 -13.33 9.48
C ILE A 62 4.66 -14.06 8.41
N THR A 63 5.24 -15.19 8.80
CA THR A 63 6.11 -16.01 7.94
C THR A 63 5.36 -17.09 7.17
N GLU A 64 4.07 -17.27 7.43
CA GLU A 64 3.19 -18.22 6.73
C GLU A 64 2.00 -17.43 6.16
N PRO A 65 1.89 -17.26 4.82
CA PRO A 65 0.83 -16.47 4.23
C PRO A 65 -0.52 -17.19 4.33
N PHE A 66 -1.61 -16.44 4.42
CA PHE A 66 -2.95 -17.01 4.34
C PHE A 66 -3.26 -17.54 2.93
N ASP A 67 -3.90 -18.70 2.87
CA ASP A 67 -4.32 -19.31 1.60
C ASP A 67 -5.46 -18.54 0.94
N THR A 68 -5.34 -18.33 -0.37
CA THR A 68 -6.43 -17.78 -1.20
C THR A 68 -6.93 -18.83 -2.18
N PHE A 69 -8.25 -19.04 -2.21
CA PHE A 69 -8.90 -20.08 -3.01
C PHE A 69 -9.59 -19.50 -4.26
N TRP A 70 -8.80 -18.96 -5.21
CA TRP A 70 -9.35 -18.32 -6.43
C TRP A 70 -10.20 -19.26 -7.28
N ASN A 71 -9.95 -20.57 -7.22
CA ASN A 71 -10.67 -21.60 -7.97
C ASN A 71 -11.61 -22.42 -7.08
N GLY A 72 -11.93 -21.95 -5.87
CA GLY A 72 -12.65 -22.71 -4.85
C GLY A 72 -11.72 -23.55 -3.96
N PHE A 73 -12.30 -24.16 -2.93
CA PHE A 73 -11.58 -24.99 -1.97
C PHE A 73 -11.15 -26.32 -2.59
N PRO A 74 -10.01 -26.89 -2.18
CA PRO A 74 -9.61 -28.23 -2.57
C PRO A 74 -10.54 -29.28 -1.93
N GLU A 75 -10.67 -30.44 -2.60
CA GLU A 75 -11.65 -31.47 -2.26
C GLU A 75 -11.41 -32.08 -0.87
N ASP A 76 -10.16 -32.11 -0.42
CA ASP A 76 -9.73 -32.58 0.91
C ASP A 76 -10.20 -31.68 2.07
N ILE A 77 -10.62 -30.45 1.78
CA ILE A 77 -11.26 -29.55 2.76
C ILE A 77 -12.79 -29.72 2.75
N ILE A 78 -13.37 -30.09 1.61
CA ILE A 78 -14.83 -30.22 1.44
C ILE A 78 -15.34 -31.58 1.95
N THR A 79 -14.51 -32.63 1.90
CA THR A 79 -14.88 -34.02 2.18
C THR A 79 -14.12 -34.58 3.37
#